data_AF-A0A3R6AHS6-F1
#
_entry.id   AF-A0A3R6AHS6-F1
#
_cell.length_a   1.000
_cell.length_b   1.000
_cell.length_c   1.000
_cell.angle_alpha   90.00
_cell.angle_beta   90.00
_cell.angle_gamma   90.00
#
_symmetry.space_group_name_H-M   'P 1'
#
loop_
_entity.id
_entity.type
_entity.pdbx_description
1 polymer ?
#
loop_
_entity_poly.entity_id
_entity_poly.type
_entity_poly.pdbx_seq_one_letter_code
_entity_poly.pdbx_strand_id
1 'polypeptide(L)'
;MILSEKETTVIKDLQTQEQCCVEKYERYSKLAKDQVLIDLFTDLHGKEQKHLESLTQVLSGKVPSCDCNDRDGKDYNPAATYSMAPSEDKKTDCFLATDCIGTEKLVSSTYNTEVFAFGDPGVRKLLADIQIEEQNHAEMLYKYKTVNSMA
;
A
#
# COMPACT_ATOMS: atom_id res chain seq x y z
N MET A 1 -6.89 -25.17 3.84
CA MET A 1 -6.92 -24.70 5.25
C MET A 1 -8.33 -24.22 5.55
N ILE A 2 -8.76 -24.28 6.82
CA ILE A 2 -10.05 -23.71 7.27
C ILE A 2 -9.72 -22.69 8.35
N LEU A 3 -10.14 -21.43 8.16
CA LEU A 3 -9.98 -20.38 9.16
C LEU A 3 -11.01 -20.54 10.28
N SER A 4 -10.63 -20.17 11.50
CA SER A 4 -11.59 -19.92 12.57
C SER A 4 -12.50 -18.72 12.24
N GLU A 5 -13.58 -18.56 12.99
CA GLU A 5 -14.46 -17.38 12.88
C GLU A 5 -13.68 -16.08 13.14
N LYS A 6 -12.80 -16.06 14.16
CA LYS A 6 -11.95 -14.91 14.47
C LYS A 6 -11.01 -14.58 13.32
N GLU A 7 -10.27 -15.57 12.82
CA GLU A 7 -9.35 -15.38 11.69
C GLU A 7 -10.09 -14.93 10.42
N THR A 8 -11.30 -15.45 10.19
CA THR A 8 -12.15 -15.03 9.07
C THR A 8 -12.55 -13.56 9.17
N THR A 9 -12.93 -13.10 10.37
CA THR A 9 -13.26 -11.68 10.61
C THR A 9 -12.05 -10.79 10.35
N VAL A 10 -10.87 -11.17 10.87
CA VAL A 10 -9.63 -10.41 10.65
C VAL A 10 -9.31 -10.28 9.15
N ILE A 11 -9.39 -11.37 8.37
CA ILE A 11 -9.14 -11.29 6.92
C ILE A 11 -10.17 -10.39 6.22
N LYS A 12 -11.45 -10.39 6.63
CA LYS A 12 -12.47 -9.50 6.06
C LYS A 12 -12.24 -8.03 6.40
N ASP A 13 -11.78 -7.76 7.62
CA ASP A 13 -11.43 -6.40 8.02
C ASP A 13 -10.22 -5.89 7.22
N LEU A 14 -9.20 -6.73 7.03
CA LEU A 14 -8.07 -6.44 6.14
C LEU A 14 -8.53 -6.22 4.69
N GLN A 15 -9.41 -7.08 4.14
CA GLN A 15 -9.97 -6.87 2.80
C GLN A 15 -10.69 -5.52 2.66
N THR A 16 -11.36 -5.07 3.71
CA THR A 16 -12.03 -3.76 3.70
C THR A 16 -11.02 -2.62 3.65
N GLN A 17 -9.87 -2.77 4.33
CA GLN A 17 -8.76 -1.81 4.24
C GLN A 17 -8.15 -1.82 2.83
N GLU A 18 -7.84 -3.00 2.27
CA GLU A 18 -7.30 -3.12 0.91
C GLU A 18 -8.24 -2.53 -0.15
N GLN A 19 -9.55 -2.81 -0.03
CA GLN A 19 -10.54 -2.25 -0.94
C GLN A 19 -10.58 -0.71 -0.88
N CYS A 20 -10.36 -0.13 0.30
CA CYS A 20 -10.24 1.31 0.49
C CYS A 20 -8.95 1.85 -0.16
N CYS A 21 -7.81 1.16 -0.02
CA CYS A 21 -6.55 1.52 -0.68
C CYS A 21 -6.68 1.49 -2.21
N VAL A 22 -7.26 0.41 -2.77
CA VAL A 22 -7.56 0.28 -4.22
C VAL A 22 -8.36 1.49 -4.72
N GLU A 23 -9.47 1.80 -4.05
CA GLU A 23 -10.35 2.92 -4.44
C GLU A 23 -9.67 4.28 -4.24
N LYS A 24 -8.87 4.43 -3.18
CA LYS A 24 -8.10 5.65 -2.91
C LYS A 24 -7.11 5.92 -4.04
N TYR A 25 -6.28 4.94 -4.42
CA TYR A 25 -5.31 5.12 -5.50
C TYR A 25 -5.97 5.32 -6.86
N GLU A 26 -7.10 4.66 -7.13
CA GLU A 26 -7.88 4.91 -8.36
C GLU A 26 -8.40 6.35 -8.43
N ARG A 27 -8.87 6.91 -7.30
CA ARG A 27 -9.35 8.30 -7.24
C ARG A 27 -8.19 9.28 -7.28
N TYR A 28 -7.13 9.03 -6.54
CA TYR A 28 -6.02 9.96 -6.37
C TYR A 28 -5.18 10.08 -7.63
N SER A 29 -5.02 9.00 -8.41
CA SER A 29 -4.43 9.08 -9.76
C SER A 29 -5.17 10.05 -10.69
N LYS A 30 -6.49 10.22 -10.53
CA LYS A 30 -7.30 11.17 -11.30
C LYS A 30 -7.24 12.61 -10.77
N LEU A 31 -6.85 12.79 -9.50
CA LEU A 31 -6.76 14.10 -8.86
C LEU A 31 -5.36 14.72 -8.97
N ALA A 32 -4.33 13.86 -8.95
CA ALA A 32 -2.93 14.24 -9.07
C ALA A 32 -2.66 15.06 -10.34
N LYS A 33 -1.66 15.93 -10.26
CA LYS A 33 -1.28 16.87 -11.32
C LYS A 33 0.00 16.45 -12.02
N ASP A 34 0.96 15.97 -11.25
CA ASP A 34 2.22 15.50 -11.78
C ASP A 34 2.13 14.08 -12.34
N GLN A 35 2.69 13.88 -13.54
CA GLN A 35 2.66 12.57 -14.21
C GLN A 35 3.40 11.50 -13.40
N VAL A 36 4.51 11.83 -12.73
CA VAL A 36 5.23 10.85 -11.90
C VAL A 36 4.38 10.38 -10.73
N LEU A 37 3.56 11.27 -10.13
CA LEU A 37 2.64 10.87 -9.07
C LEU A 37 1.44 10.08 -9.60
N ILE A 38 0.91 10.44 -10.77
CA ILE A 38 -0.17 9.70 -11.44
C ILE A 38 0.29 8.26 -11.72
N ASP A 39 1.49 8.10 -12.27
CA ASP A 39 2.07 6.79 -12.58
C ASP A 39 2.31 5.98 -11.29
N LEU A 40 2.84 6.63 -10.24
CA LEU A 40 3.01 5.99 -8.93
C LEU A 40 1.68 5.53 -8.34
N PHE A 41 0.64 6.36 -8.35
CA PHE A 41 -0.69 5.95 -7.86
C PHE A 41 -1.31 4.83 -8.70
N THR A 42 -1.03 4.80 -10.00
CA THR A 42 -1.50 3.71 -10.88
C THR A 42 -0.80 2.39 -10.56
N ASP A 43 0.51 2.43 -10.30
CA ASP A 43 1.29 1.27 -9.86
C ASP A 43 0.80 0.75 -8.50
N LEU A 44 0.68 1.65 -7.51
CA LEU A 44 0.19 1.30 -6.17
C LEU A 44 -1.23 0.72 -6.22
N HIS A 45 -2.14 1.27 -7.03
CA HIS A 45 -3.46 0.69 -7.25
C HIS A 45 -3.41 -0.80 -7.67
N GLY A 46 -2.49 -1.17 -8.57
CA GLY A 46 -2.30 -2.55 -8.98
C GLY A 46 -1.77 -3.46 -7.87
N LYS A 47 -0.91 -2.92 -6.99
CA LYS A 47 -0.38 -3.64 -5.83
C LYS A 47 -1.46 -3.90 -4.78
N GLU A 48 -2.29 -2.91 -4.48
CA GLU A 48 -3.43 -3.10 -3.56
C GLU A 48 -4.46 -4.10 -4.10
N GLN A 49 -4.65 -4.15 -5.42
CA GLN A 49 -5.50 -5.18 -6.04
C GLN A 49 -4.94 -6.58 -5.79
N LYS A 50 -3.62 -6.76 -5.91
CA LYS A 50 -2.94 -8.03 -5.60
C LYS A 50 -3.07 -8.39 -4.11
N HIS A 51 -3.00 -7.43 -3.18
CA HIS A 51 -3.24 -7.67 -1.76
C HIS A 51 -4.67 -8.17 -1.52
N LEU A 52 -5.67 -7.47 -2.06
CA LEU A 52 -7.09 -7.84 -1.96
C LEU A 52 -7.38 -9.24 -2.52
N GLU A 53 -6.79 -9.57 -3.68
CA GLU A 53 -6.89 -10.90 -4.29
C GLU A 53 -6.23 -11.98 -3.44
N SER A 54 -5.09 -11.67 -2.81
CA SER A 54 -4.38 -12.59 -1.92
C SER A 54 -5.20 -12.92 -0.68
N LEU A 55 -5.82 -11.92 -0.05
CA LEU A 55 -6.75 -12.12 1.07
C LEU A 55 -8.01 -12.90 0.65
N THR A 56 -8.53 -12.66 -0.56
CA THR A 56 -9.65 -13.43 -1.12
C THR A 56 -9.29 -14.91 -1.26
N GLN A 57 -8.08 -15.22 -1.72
CA GLN A 57 -7.59 -16.60 -1.80
C GLN A 57 -7.53 -17.24 -0.40
N VAL A 58 -7.07 -16.50 0.62
CA VAL A 58 -7.02 -17.00 2.00
C VAL A 58 -8.41 -17.37 2.52
N LEU A 59 -9.43 -16.53 2.27
CA LEU A 59 -10.83 -16.85 2.59
C LEU A 59 -11.36 -18.08 1.85
N SER A 60 -10.87 -18.35 0.64
CA SER A 60 -11.19 -19.57 -0.11
C SER A 60 -10.43 -20.82 0.38
N GLY A 61 -9.57 -20.67 1.40
CA GLY A 61 -8.81 -21.76 2.02
C GLY A 61 -7.44 -22.02 1.39
N LYS A 62 -6.96 -21.11 0.52
CA LYS A 62 -5.67 -21.19 -0.18
C LYS A 62 -4.76 -20.03 0.24
N VAL A 63 -3.54 -20.33 0.67
CA VAL A 63 -2.51 -19.30 0.89
C VAL A 63 -1.68 -19.15 -0.38
N PRO A 64 -1.64 -17.97 -1.03
CA PRO A 64 -0.75 -17.72 -2.15
C PRO A 64 0.73 -17.74 -1.73
N SER A 65 1.62 -17.92 -2.70
CA SER A 65 3.06 -17.75 -2.47
C SER A 65 3.39 -16.28 -2.28
N CYS A 66 4.29 -15.99 -1.34
CA CYS A 66 4.74 -14.65 -0.95
C CYS A 66 6.27 -14.55 -0.94
N ASP A 67 6.80 -13.34 -1.17
CA ASP A 67 8.24 -13.03 -1.16
C ASP A 67 8.56 -11.83 -0.27
N CYS A 68 8.83 -12.12 1.01
CA CYS A 68 9.15 -11.11 2.02
C CYS A 68 10.49 -10.39 1.81
N ASN A 69 11.10 -10.52 0.63
CA ASN A 69 12.29 -9.77 0.22
C ASN A 69 11.96 -8.71 -0.84
N ASP A 70 10.71 -8.23 -0.86
CA ASP A 70 10.32 -7.13 -1.74
C ASP A 70 11.18 -5.88 -1.50
N ARG A 71 11.56 -5.24 -2.61
CA ARG A 71 12.51 -4.12 -2.63
C ARG A 71 12.04 -2.95 -3.47
N ASP A 72 10.76 -2.91 -3.84
CA ASP A 72 10.22 -1.87 -4.70
C ASP A 72 10.44 -0.48 -4.09
N GLY A 73 10.25 -0.35 -2.78
CA GLY A 73 10.54 0.86 -2.02
C GLY A 73 11.96 1.33 -2.22
N LYS A 74 12.93 0.45 -1.98
CA LYS A 74 14.37 0.71 -2.12
C LYS A 74 14.76 1.07 -3.54
N ASP A 75 14.29 0.31 -4.52
CA ASP A 75 14.74 0.39 -5.91
C ASP A 75 13.97 1.46 -6.71
N TYR A 76 12.89 2.03 -6.15
CA TYR A 76 12.19 3.19 -6.70
C TYR A 76 13.04 4.47 -6.64
N ASN A 77 13.19 5.14 -7.79
CA ASN A 77 14.00 6.35 -7.95
C ASN A 77 13.28 7.37 -8.86
N PRO A 78 12.35 8.19 -8.32
CA PRO A 78 11.57 9.13 -9.11
C PRO A 78 12.38 10.33 -9.56
N ALA A 79 12.06 10.87 -10.75
CA ALA A 79 12.60 12.14 -11.20
C ALA A 79 11.83 13.32 -10.57
N ALA A 80 12.53 14.41 -10.26
CA ALA A 80 11.90 15.65 -9.85
C ALA A 80 11.20 16.33 -11.05
N THR A 81 9.99 16.81 -10.82
CA THR A 81 9.12 17.45 -11.82
C THR A 81 8.76 18.88 -11.42
N TYR A 82 8.65 19.13 -10.13
CA TYR A 82 8.40 20.45 -9.57
C TYR A 82 9.70 21.23 -9.30
N SER A 83 9.66 22.52 -9.60
CA SER A 83 10.68 23.47 -9.12
C SER A 83 10.53 23.75 -7.61
N MET A 84 11.49 24.51 -7.05
CA MET A 84 11.40 24.97 -5.66
C MET A 84 10.28 25.98 -5.43
N ALA A 85 9.77 26.63 -6.48
CA ALA A 85 8.69 27.59 -6.35
C ALA A 85 7.37 26.90 -5.97
N PRO A 86 6.55 27.50 -5.09
CA PRO A 86 5.24 26.96 -4.76
C PRO A 86 4.28 27.10 -5.95
N SER A 87 3.45 26.06 -6.18
CA SER A 87 2.30 26.10 -7.09
C SER A 87 1.10 25.39 -6.45
N GLU A 88 -0.11 25.70 -6.92
CA GLU A 88 -1.32 25.03 -6.42
C GLU A 88 -1.34 23.53 -6.77
N ASP A 89 -0.78 23.17 -7.93
CA ASP A 89 -0.61 21.78 -8.31
C ASP A 89 0.36 21.05 -7.36
N LYS A 90 1.49 21.67 -7.04
CA LYS A 90 2.47 21.13 -6.07
C LYS A 90 1.87 20.95 -4.68
N LYS A 91 1.04 21.90 -4.22
CA LYS A 91 0.33 21.79 -2.93
C LYS A 91 -0.68 20.64 -2.95
N THR A 92 -1.42 20.51 -4.04
CA THR A 92 -2.39 19.41 -4.24
C THR A 92 -1.68 18.07 -4.17
N ASP A 93 -0.63 17.87 -4.96
CA ASP A 93 0.12 16.61 -5.00
C ASP A 93 0.82 16.30 -3.67
N CYS A 94 1.35 17.33 -2.99
CA CYS A 94 1.93 17.18 -1.66
C CYS A 94 0.89 16.68 -0.64
N PHE A 95 -0.34 17.22 -0.68
CA PHE A 95 -1.43 16.76 0.17
C PHE A 95 -1.77 15.30 -0.11
N LEU A 96 -2.01 14.94 -1.38
CA LEU A 96 -2.36 13.57 -1.79
C LEU A 96 -1.28 12.57 -1.36
N ALA A 97 -0.01 12.84 -1.65
CA ALA A 97 1.08 11.97 -1.25
C ALA A 97 1.22 11.85 0.28
N THR A 98 0.96 12.93 1.02
CA THR A 98 1.01 12.91 2.50
C THR A 98 -0.12 12.07 3.09
N ASP A 99 -1.34 12.18 2.55
CA ASP A 99 -2.49 11.39 2.97
C ASP A 99 -2.28 9.89 2.70
N CYS A 100 -1.75 9.54 1.51
CA CYS A 100 -1.38 8.17 1.19
C CYS A 100 -0.31 7.64 2.15
N ILE A 101 0.77 8.38 2.43
CA ILE A 101 1.79 7.94 3.42
C ILE A 101 1.17 7.67 4.80
N GLY A 102 0.20 8.48 5.23
CA GLY A 102 -0.53 8.24 6.48
C GLY A 102 -1.36 6.96 6.45
N THR A 103 -1.96 6.67 5.31
CA THR A 103 -2.74 5.44 5.06
C THR A 103 -1.84 4.21 5.11
N GLU A 104 -0.74 4.21 4.37
CA GLU A 104 0.22 3.08 4.33
C GLU A 104 0.78 2.75 5.70
N LYS A 105 1.11 3.78 6.50
CA LYS A 105 1.57 3.58 7.88
C LYS A 105 0.51 2.92 8.76
N LEU A 106 -0.76 3.29 8.59
CA LEU A 106 -1.86 2.69 9.34
C LEU A 106 -2.06 1.23 8.93
N VAL A 107 -2.17 0.96 7.63
CA VAL A 107 -2.40 -0.40 7.09
C VAL A 107 -1.25 -1.33 7.45
N SER A 108 0.00 -0.90 7.24
CA SER A 108 1.18 -1.65 7.65
C SER A 108 1.18 -1.97 9.16
N SER A 109 0.78 -1.01 9.99
CA SER A 109 0.66 -1.23 11.45
C SER A 109 -0.46 -2.21 11.81
N THR A 110 -1.56 -2.20 11.05
CA THR A 110 -2.65 -3.18 11.18
C THR A 110 -2.12 -4.59 10.89
N TYR A 111 -1.44 -4.80 9.76
CA TYR A 111 -0.86 -6.12 9.43
C TYR A 111 0.11 -6.61 10.50
N ASN A 112 0.98 -5.73 11.00
CA ASN A 112 1.92 -6.05 12.09
C ASN A 112 1.22 -6.52 13.36
N THR A 113 -0.01 -6.05 13.61
CA THR A 113 -0.81 -6.44 14.78
C THR A 113 -1.60 -7.72 14.50
N GLU A 114 -2.29 -7.78 13.36
CA GLU A 114 -3.21 -8.86 13.01
C GLU A 114 -2.48 -10.17 12.67
N VAL A 115 -1.20 -10.14 12.32
CA VAL A 115 -0.38 -11.36 12.15
C VAL A 115 -0.39 -12.28 13.38
N PHE A 116 -0.63 -11.73 14.58
CA PHE A 116 -0.72 -12.50 15.82
C PHE A 116 -2.09 -13.16 16.06
N ALA A 117 -3.10 -12.86 15.23
CA ALA A 117 -4.40 -13.50 15.30
C ALA A 117 -4.42 -14.91 14.67
N PHE A 118 -3.39 -15.27 13.89
CA PHE A 118 -3.36 -16.49 13.08
C PHE A 118 -2.44 -17.57 13.65
N GLY A 119 -2.94 -18.81 13.65
CA GLY A 119 -2.12 -19.99 13.97
C GLY A 119 -1.32 -20.53 12.79
N ASP A 120 -1.83 -20.33 11.56
CA ASP A 120 -1.22 -20.87 10.34
C ASP A 120 0.04 -20.07 9.93
N PRO A 121 1.22 -20.72 9.85
CA PRO A 121 2.47 -20.02 9.53
C PRO A 121 2.51 -19.48 8.09
N GLY A 122 1.77 -20.09 7.16
CA GLY A 122 1.66 -19.61 5.78
C GLY A 122 0.88 -18.30 5.72
N VAL A 123 -0.26 -18.21 6.41
CA VAL A 123 -1.02 -16.95 6.52
C VAL A 123 -0.18 -15.89 7.21
N ARG A 124 0.50 -16.22 8.30
CA ARG A 124 1.39 -15.26 8.99
C ARG A 124 2.47 -14.73 8.07
N LYS A 125 3.08 -15.59 7.25
CA LYS A 125 4.09 -15.19 6.27
C LYS A 125 3.51 -14.26 5.20
N LEU A 126 2.32 -14.55 4.69
CA LEU A 126 1.63 -13.69 3.74
C LEU A 126 1.30 -12.31 4.33
N LEU A 127 0.78 -12.25 5.56
CA LEU A 127 0.48 -10.96 6.19
C LEU A 127 1.74 -10.13 6.44
N ALA A 128 2.86 -10.79 6.78
CA ALA A 128 4.16 -10.13 6.89
C ALA A 128 4.71 -9.67 5.52
N ASP A 129 4.40 -10.39 4.45
CA ASP A 129 4.74 -10.00 3.07
C ASP A 129 4.05 -8.69 2.71
N ILE A 130 2.73 -8.65 2.84
CA ILE A 130 1.92 -7.46 2.55
C ILE A 130 2.38 -6.29 3.43
N GLN A 131 2.64 -6.53 4.73
CA GLN A 131 3.19 -5.52 5.63
C GLN A 131 4.47 -4.85 5.09
N ILE A 132 5.36 -5.61 4.44
CA ILE A 132 6.60 -5.11 3.84
C ILE A 132 6.27 -4.34 2.55
N GLU A 133 5.38 -4.85 1.71
CA GLU A 133 4.87 -4.16 0.52
C GLU A 133 4.28 -2.78 0.91
N GLU A 134 3.48 -2.66 1.98
CA GLU A 134 2.95 -1.35 2.44
C GLU A 134 4.05 -0.39 2.95
N GLN A 135 5.10 -0.90 3.57
CA GLN A 135 6.24 -0.08 3.97
C GLN A 135 6.95 0.48 2.73
N ASN A 136 7.07 -0.34 1.70
CA ASN A 136 7.65 0.04 0.41
C ASN A 136 6.77 1.10 -0.28
N HIS A 137 5.44 0.96 -0.26
CA HIS A 137 4.51 1.98 -0.78
C HIS A 137 4.74 3.35 -0.11
N ALA A 138 4.83 3.36 1.22
CA ALA A 138 5.13 4.59 1.97
C ALA A 138 6.51 5.18 1.62
N GLU A 139 7.54 4.34 1.44
CA GLU A 139 8.87 4.78 1.02
C GLU A 139 8.85 5.40 -0.38
N MET A 140 8.13 4.79 -1.33
CA MET A 140 8.02 5.30 -2.70
C MET A 140 7.40 6.70 -2.73
N LEU A 141 6.29 6.89 -2.01
CA LEU A 141 5.63 8.19 -1.87
C LEU A 141 6.53 9.21 -1.17
N TYR A 142 7.26 8.78 -0.13
CA TYR A 142 8.23 9.64 0.55
C TYR A 142 9.34 10.09 -0.42
N LYS A 143 9.92 9.20 -1.21
CA LYS A 143 10.95 9.53 -2.21
C LYS A 143 10.43 10.52 -3.25
N TYR A 144 9.20 10.34 -3.74
CA TYR A 144 8.54 11.29 -4.63
C TYR A 144 8.46 12.69 -4.00
N LYS A 145 8.02 12.77 -2.73
CA LYS A 145 7.98 14.04 -1.99
C LYS A 145 9.36 14.66 -1.82
N THR A 146 10.38 13.85 -1.52
CA THR A 146 11.74 14.31 -1.30
C THR A 146 12.33 14.93 -2.57
N VAL A 147 12.26 14.25 -3.72
CA VAL A 147 12.83 14.78 -4.97
C VAL A 147 12.14 16.06 -5.42
N ASN A 148 10.86 16.24 -5.08
CA ASN A 148 10.09 17.45 -5.36
C ASN A 148 10.14 18.51 -4.25
N SER A 149 10.93 18.30 -3.19
CA SER A 149 11.04 19.19 -2.03
C SER A 149 9.67 19.56 -1.42
N MET A 150 8.90 18.53 -1.12
CA MET A 150 7.60 18.59 -0.44
C MET A 150 7.66 18.08 1.01
N ALA A 151 8.85 17.69 1.48
CA ALA A 151 9.10 17.15 2.80
C ALA A 151 9.41 18.26 3.82
#